data_AF-A0A2E5ZC47-F1
#
_entry.id   AF-A0A2E5ZC47-F1
#
_cell.length_a   1.000
_cell.length_b   1.000
_cell.length_c   1.000
_cell.angle_alpha   90.00
_cell.angle_beta   90.00
_cell.angle_gamma   90.00
#
_symmetry.space_group_name_H-M   'P 1'
#
loop_
_entity.id
_entity.type
_entity.pdbx_description
1 polymer ?
#
loop_
_entity_poly.entity_id
_entity_poly.type
_entity_poly.pdbx_seq_one_letter_code
_entity_poly.pdbx_strand_id
1 'polypeptide(L)'
;MSEENLLSIAGLLSFFLGTISLYLVYRSNHLRWNEKAAGYILSWIFLVKAVSYPCDAYVLQITNGGVDFVQPWEYFYALSNLQNFVFMPLCFALSLVFPVSVLRTKNQIKIALLVFTFLVSYRVIVYVSVGVNSLELVGLEYILTTIIWTSNYVHFKIKNLHEPNKGNGRIANISALLLMLHTGFNWFVWVGVFTRSDYFYFEDVRLGLDESGSFSEYFWLLSLTISICGAICIVITSLGIFYLNGEIDGVGIAALTYLSLGVVTHFVYLSGAGATAWFFTAEDNLTSTWNIFTRQAHYTIGRPVIAMIILLQYGIYDLSDTRNYAIAKTQSILIIVIATAALMEMVQLVLPIDQTLSAGFLGIFIALGLGWEEKTFHGVATNPRRVSEMLAGSEWDAPEVDISDRAYNSFNISLAIFVLLSVFLAYVVDVSNVLVV
;
A
#
# COMPACT_ATOMS: atom_id res chain seq x y z
N MET A 1 4.90 -2.30 23.06
CA MET A 1 5.18 -1.41 21.91
C MET A 1 3.92 -0.66 21.57
N SER A 2 3.97 0.67 21.50
CA SER A 2 2.85 1.48 21.02
C SER A 2 2.80 1.46 19.49
N GLU A 3 1.60 1.63 18.95
CA GLU A 3 1.31 1.74 17.51
C GLU A 3 2.16 2.82 16.82
N GLU A 4 2.45 3.91 17.54
CA GLU A 4 3.29 5.03 17.12
C GLU A 4 4.72 4.60 16.70
N ASN A 5 5.32 3.68 17.47
CA ASN A 5 6.67 3.18 17.18
C ASN A 5 6.68 2.39 15.86
N LEU A 6 5.62 1.64 15.59
CA LEU A 6 5.50 0.82 14.39
C LEU A 6 5.38 1.69 13.13
N LEU A 7 4.55 2.74 13.20
CA LEU A 7 4.39 3.73 12.11
C LEU A 7 5.68 4.50 11.83
N SER A 8 6.45 4.84 12.88
CA SER A 8 7.77 5.47 12.71
C SER A 8 8.76 4.55 11.98
N ILE A 9 8.77 3.26 12.33
CA ILE A 9 9.55 2.23 11.61
C ILE A 9 9.07 2.09 10.15
N ALA A 10 7.76 2.14 9.91
CA ALA A 10 7.18 2.12 8.57
C ALA A 10 7.67 3.30 7.71
N GLY A 11 7.79 4.49 8.30
CA GLY A 11 8.35 5.67 7.66
C GLY A 11 9.77 5.44 7.18
N LEU A 12 10.64 4.92 8.06
CA LEU A 12 12.03 4.61 7.75
C LEU A 12 12.16 3.53 6.65
N LEU A 13 11.38 2.46 6.75
CA LEU A 13 11.32 1.40 5.74
C LEU A 13 10.90 1.93 4.38
N SER A 14 9.86 2.76 4.37
CA SER A 14 9.36 3.39 3.15
C SER A 14 10.39 4.35 2.55
N PHE A 15 11.17 5.06 3.37
CA PHE A 15 12.25 5.91 2.90
C PHE A 15 13.34 5.10 2.20
N PHE A 16 13.86 4.04 2.84
CA PHE A 16 14.89 3.19 2.24
C PHE A 16 14.39 2.46 0.99
N LEU A 17 13.16 1.93 1.04
CA LEU A 17 12.54 1.28 -0.10
C LEU A 17 12.40 2.27 -1.26
N GLY A 18 11.77 3.43 -1.03
CA GLY A 18 11.53 4.43 -2.07
C GLY A 18 12.82 5.00 -2.68
N THR A 19 13.80 5.37 -1.87
CA THR A 19 15.07 5.97 -2.35
C THR A 19 15.92 4.98 -3.15
N ILE A 20 16.10 3.75 -2.64
CA ILE A 20 16.90 2.73 -3.33
C ILE A 20 16.19 2.26 -4.59
N SER A 21 14.85 2.11 -4.56
CA SER A 21 14.06 1.79 -5.75
C SER A 21 14.25 2.84 -6.83
N LEU A 22 14.16 4.12 -6.46
CA LEU A 22 14.32 5.23 -7.40
C LEU A 22 15.72 5.21 -8.05
N TYR A 23 16.75 4.96 -7.25
CA TYR A 23 18.13 4.85 -7.73
C TYR A 23 18.32 3.68 -8.70
N LEU A 24 17.79 2.49 -8.37
CA LEU A 24 17.92 1.31 -9.22
C LEU A 24 17.14 1.47 -10.53
N VAL A 25 15.90 1.96 -10.46
CA VAL A 25 15.05 2.21 -11.65
C VAL A 25 15.67 3.27 -12.56
N TYR A 26 16.27 4.32 -12.00
CA TYR A 26 16.96 5.34 -12.79
C TYR A 26 18.12 4.76 -13.62
N ARG A 27 18.81 3.74 -13.09
CA ARG A 27 19.91 3.07 -13.79
C ARG A 27 19.47 1.98 -14.77
N SER A 28 18.20 1.56 -14.72
CA SER A 28 17.64 0.55 -15.61
C SER A 28 17.28 1.14 -16.98
N ASN A 29 18.13 0.93 -17.98
CA ASN A 29 17.93 1.46 -19.35
C ASN A 29 17.17 0.52 -20.28
N HIS A 30 17.01 -0.74 -19.91
CA HIS A 30 16.42 -1.78 -20.75
C HIS A 30 14.88 -1.90 -20.59
N LEU A 31 14.30 -1.21 -19.60
CA LEU A 31 12.89 -1.34 -19.25
C LEU A 31 12.01 -0.71 -20.33
N ARG A 32 10.87 -1.34 -20.62
CA ARG A 32 9.83 -0.67 -21.40
C ARG A 32 9.25 0.51 -20.61
N TRP A 33 8.66 1.46 -21.33
CA TRP A 33 8.18 2.72 -20.74
C TRP A 33 7.21 2.51 -19.57
N ASN A 34 6.35 1.49 -19.63
CA ASN A 34 5.34 1.19 -18.63
C ASN A 34 5.96 0.59 -17.36
N GLU A 35 6.93 -0.31 -17.50
CA GLU A 35 7.70 -0.87 -16.38
C GLU A 35 8.59 0.19 -15.72
N LYS A 36 9.25 1.03 -16.53
CA LYS A 36 10.04 2.17 -16.05
C LYS A 36 9.16 3.15 -15.29
N ALA A 37 7.99 3.51 -15.83
CA ALA A 37 7.01 4.36 -15.16
C ALA A 37 6.50 3.73 -13.85
N ALA A 38 6.20 2.42 -13.85
CA ALA A 38 5.79 1.70 -12.65
C ALA A 38 6.86 1.76 -11.54
N GLY A 39 8.13 1.58 -11.90
CA GLY A 39 9.25 1.71 -10.98
C GLY A 39 9.36 3.10 -10.35
N TYR A 40 9.23 4.17 -11.15
CA TYR A 40 9.21 5.54 -10.63
C TYR A 40 8.00 5.81 -9.73
N ILE A 41 6.81 5.41 -10.15
CA ILE A 41 5.57 5.61 -9.39
C ILE A 41 5.62 4.84 -8.06
N LEU A 42 6.02 3.56 -8.07
CA LEU A 42 6.20 2.77 -6.84
C LEU A 42 7.21 3.41 -5.90
N SER A 43 8.34 3.90 -6.42
CA SER A 43 9.34 4.57 -5.60
C SER A 43 8.75 5.79 -4.86
N TRP A 44 7.98 6.61 -5.58
CA TRP A 44 7.34 7.79 -5.00
C TRP A 44 6.19 7.48 -4.06
N ILE A 45 5.44 6.40 -4.30
CA ILE A 45 4.43 5.90 -3.35
C ILE A 45 5.05 5.71 -1.96
N PHE A 46 6.24 5.11 -1.88
CA PHE A 46 6.93 4.91 -0.61
C PHE A 46 7.60 6.17 -0.08
N LEU A 47 8.18 7.04 -0.92
CA LEU A 47 8.77 8.29 -0.45
C LEU A 47 7.75 9.23 0.18
N VAL A 48 6.56 9.32 -0.40
CA VAL A 48 5.46 10.14 0.12
C VAL A 48 4.94 9.56 1.45
N LYS A 49 4.83 8.23 1.54
CA LYS A 49 4.48 7.53 2.79
C LYS A 49 5.56 7.60 3.87
N ALA A 50 6.83 7.74 3.48
CA ALA A 50 7.92 7.94 4.42
C ALA A 50 7.77 9.23 5.24
N VAL A 51 7.10 10.24 4.67
CA VAL A 51 6.76 11.49 5.36
C VAL A 51 5.43 11.35 6.13
N SER A 52 4.42 10.70 5.54
CA SER A 52 3.10 10.59 6.18
C SER A 52 3.12 9.73 7.45
N TYR A 53 3.79 8.58 7.44
CA TYR A 53 3.71 7.63 8.56
C TYR A 53 4.26 8.19 9.89
N PRO A 54 5.42 8.88 9.94
CA PRO A 54 5.86 9.53 11.17
C PRO A 54 4.93 10.66 11.63
N CYS A 55 4.26 11.35 10.70
CA CYS A 55 3.26 12.36 11.05
C CYS A 55 2.03 11.72 11.68
N ASP A 56 1.52 10.63 11.09
CA ASP A 56 0.40 9.86 11.64
C ASP A 56 0.74 9.31 13.04
N ALA A 57 1.96 8.81 13.23
CA ALA A 57 2.47 8.35 14.52
C ALA A 57 2.48 9.47 15.57
N TYR A 58 2.96 10.66 15.19
CA TYR A 58 3.03 11.79 16.10
C TYR A 58 1.63 12.30 16.48
N VAL A 59 0.72 12.41 15.50
CA VAL A 59 -0.69 12.78 15.75
C VAL A 59 -1.33 11.77 16.70
N LEU A 60 -1.15 10.47 16.47
CA LEU A 60 -1.69 9.43 17.34
C LEU A 60 -1.20 9.59 18.80
N GLN A 61 0.08 9.88 18.96
CA GLN A 61 0.71 10.05 20.27
C GLN A 61 0.17 11.24 21.05
N ILE A 62 0.11 12.42 20.41
CA ILE A 62 -0.29 13.65 21.09
C ILE A 62 -1.79 13.76 21.28
N THR A 63 -2.57 13.08 20.41
CA THR A 63 -4.02 13.07 20.51
C THR A 63 -4.56 11.96 21.42
N ASN A 64 -3.68 11.12 21.97
CA ASN A 64 -4.06 9.94 22.74
C ASN A 64 -5.12 9.09 22.01
N GLY A 65 -4.92 8.85 20.71
CA GLY A 65 -5.95 8.18 19.90
C GLY A 65 -7.14 9.07 19.53
N GLY A 66 -6.93 10.36 19.26
CA GLY A 66 -8.01 11.28 18.89
C GLY A 66 -8.96 11.67 20.02
N VAL A 67 -8.61 11.37 21.28
CA VAL A 67 -9.40 11.71 22.47
C VAL A 67 -9.08 13.12 22.96
N ASP A 68 -7.81 13.53 22.88
CA ASP A 68 -7.32 14.79 23.43
C ASP A 68 -6.60 15.62 22.36
N PHE A 69 -7.28 16.55 21.70
CA PHE A 69 -6.67 17.40 20.67
C PHE A 69 -5.78 18.49 21.26
N VAL A 70 -4.53 18.13 21.57
CA VAL A 70 -3.49 19.06 22.06
C VAL A 70 -2.65 19.54 20.88
N GLN A 71 -2.55 20.87 20.71
CA GLN A 71 -1.67 21.48 19.70
C GLN A 71 -0.21 21.01 19.86
N PRO A 72 0.56 20.84 18.77
CA PRO A 72 0.27 21.20 17.38
C PRO A 72 -0.08 19.98 16.49
N TRP A 73 -1.21 19.31 16.74
CA TRP A 73 -1.62 18.14 15.96
C TRP A 73 -2.05 18.48 14.54
N GLU A 74 -2.59 19.69 14.35
CA GLU A 74 -3.14 20.20 13.10
C GLU A 74 -2.08 20.22 11.99
N TYR A 75 -0.86 20.71 12.31
CA TYR A 75 0.26 20.72 11.37
C TYR A 75 0.62 19.32 10.87
N PHE A 76 0.81 18.36 11.78
CA PHE A 76 1.24 17.01 11.39
C PHE A 76 0.11 16.24 10.69
N TYR A 77 -1.13 16.45 11.12
CA TYR A 77 -2.31 15.91 10.44
C TYR A 77 -2.45 16.47 9.02
N ALA A 78 -2.27 17.79 8.85
CA ALA A 78 -2.28 18.44 7.54
C ALA A 78 -1.15 17.93 6.63
N LEU A 79 0.06 17.80 7.17
CA LEU A 79 1.19 17.27 6.40
C LEU A 79 0.94 15.84 5.92
N SER A 80 0.39 14.99 6.78
CA SER A 80 0.01 13.61 6.40
C SER A 80 -1.06 13.58 5.30
N ASN A 81 -2.13 14.38 5.44
CA ASN A 81 -3.19 14.46 4.43
C ASN A 81 -2.67 14.95 3.07
N LEU A 82 -1.82 15.97 3.06
CA LEU A 82 -1.19 16.47 1.84
C LEU A 82 -0.31 15.40 1.16
N GLN A 83 0.40 14.56 1.92
CA GLN A 83 1.08 13.39 1.36
C GLN A 83 0.07 12.39 0.77
N ASN A 84 -1.02 12.12 1.49
CA ASN A 84 -2.06 11.19 1.05
C ASN A 84 -2.74 11.61 -0.26
N PHE A 85 -2.88 12.92 -0.50
CA PHE A 85 -3.41 13.46 -1.77
C PHE A 85 -2.49 13.23 -2.98
N VAL A 86 -1.22 12.88 -2.77
CA VAL A 86 -0.33 12.41 -3.85
C VAL A 86 -0.27 10.89 -3.89
N PHE A 87 -0.25 10.23 -2.73
CA PHE A 87 -0.23 8.77 -2.66
C PHE A 87 -1.41 8.13 -3.42
N MET A 88 -2.65 8.59 -3.21
CA MET A 88 -3.82 7.97 -3.84
C MET A 88 -3.78 8.10 -5.37
N PRO A 89 -3.56 9.30 -5.97
CA PRO A 89 -3.40 9.43 -7.40
C PRO A 89 -2.21 8.67 -7.97
N LEU A 90 -1.12 8.47 -7.21
CA LEU A 90 0.01 7.63 -7.66
C LEU A 90 -0.41 6.15 -7.77
N CYS A 91 -1.18 5.63 -6.82
CA CYS A 91 -1.72 4.27 -6.91
C CYS A 91 -2.65 4.12 -8.13
N PHE A 92 -3.47 5.12 -8.42
CA PHE A 92 -4.30 5.12 -9.62
C PHE A 92 -3.46 5.24 -10.91
N ALA A 93 -2.45 6.09 -10.94
CA ALA A 93 -1.52 6.18 -12.07
C ALA A 93 -0.81 4.84 -12.30
N LEU A 94 -0.43 4.14 -11.22
CA LEU A 94 0.18 2.82 -11.29
C LEU A 94 -0.75 1.79 -11.95
N SER A 95 -2.04 1.78 -11.59
CA SER A 95 -2.99 0.82 -12.18
C SER A 95 -3.23 1.05 -13.67
N LEU A 96 -3.07 2.29 -14.14
CA LEU A 96 -3.20 2.62 -15.56
C LEU A 96 -1.99 2.20 -16.41
N VAL A 97 -0.80 2.05 -15.80
CA VAL A 97 0.43 1.70 -16.52
C VAL A 97 0.89 0.26 -16.29
N PHE A 98 0.51 -0.36 -15.16
CA PHE A 98 1.11 -1.62 -14.71
C PHE A 98 0.12 -2.52 -13.93
N PRO A 99 0.16 -3.85 -14.14
CA PRO A 99 1.09 -4.61 -14.98
C PRO A 99 0.76 -4.53 -16.48
N VAL A 100 -0.52 -4.34 -16.80
CA VAL A 100 -1.02 -4.21 -18.17
C VAL A 100 -1.31 -2.74 -18.42
N SER A 101 -0.73 -2.21 -19.48
CA SER A 101 -0.87 -0.78 -19.79
C SER A 101 -2.25 -0.48 -20.38
N VAL A 102 -3.11 0.15 -19.58
CA VAL A 102 -4.39 0.70 -20.04
C VAL A 102 -4.15 1.90 -20.96
N LEU A 103 -3.11 2.69 -20.65
CA LEU A 103 -2.68 3.80 -21.49
C LEU A 103 -1.89 3.26 -22.68
N ARG A 104 -2.40 3.45 -23.89
CA ARG A 104 -1.79 2.89 -25.11
C ARG A 104 -1.17 3.92 -26.05
N THR A 105 -1.46 5.20 -25.89
CA THR A 105 -1.00 6.27 -26.78
C THR A 105 -0.35 7.43 -26.02
N LYS A 106 0.54 8.18 -26.69
CA LYS A 106 1.15 9.41 -26.13
C LYS A 106 0.09 10.42 -25.65
N ASN A 107 -1.03 10.53 -26.35
CA ASN A 107 -2.13 11.43 -25.97
C ASN A 107 -2.84 10.94 -24.70
N GLN A 108 -3.09 9.64 -24.57
CA GLN A 108 -3.66 9.08 -23.34
C GLN A 108 -2.74 9.29 -22.14
N ILE A 109 -1.41 9.17 -22.31
CA ILE A 109 -0.44 9.46 -21.24
C ILE A 109 -0.49 10.94 -20.85
N LYS A 110 -0.54 11.86 -21.82
CA LYS A 110 -0.69 13.30 -21.54
C LYS A 110 -1.97 13.62 -20.80
N ILE A 111 -3.09 13.01 -21.21
CA ILE A 111 -4.39 13.17 -20.54
C ILE A 111 -4.31 12.61 -19.12
N ALA A 112 -3.74 11.42 -18.93
CA ALA A 112 -3.58 10.82 -17.61
C ALA A 112 -2.71 11.69 -16.67
N LEU A 113 -1.63 12.28 -17.19
CA LEU A 113 -0.81 13.24 -16.43
C LEU A 113 -1.60 14.51 -16.08
N LEU A 114 -2.40 15.04 -17.00
CA LEU A 114 -3.26 16.20 -16.74
C LEU A 114 -4.29 15.88 -15.66
N VAL A 115 -4.96 14.72 -15.76
CA VAL A 115 -5.93 14.24 -14.75
C VAL A 115 -5.24 14.04 -13.40
N PHE A 116 -4.04 13.46 -13.36
CA PHE A 116 -3.25 13.31 -12.15
C PHE A 116 -2.96 14.68 -11.50
N THR A 117 -2.42 15.63 -12.26
CA THR A 117 -2.11 16.98 -11.74
C THR A 117 -3.38 17.70 -11.29
N PHE A 118 -4.47 17.58 -12.05
CA PHE A 118 -5.76 18.15 -11.68
C PHE A 118 -6.28 17.57 -10.36
N LEU A 119 -6.30 16.24 -10.20
CA LEU A 119 -6.76 15.59 -8.96
C LEU A 119 -5.95 16.01 -7.74
N VAL A 120 -4.62 16.02 -7.85
CA VAL A 120 -3.74 16.46 -6.75
C VAL A 120 -3.99 17.92 -6.40
N SER A 121 -3.95 18.81 -7.41
CA SER A 121 -4.11 20.26 -7.18
C SER A 121 -5.49 20.61 -6.65
N TYR A 122 -6.55 20.02 -7.19
CA TYR A 122 -7.93 20.21 -6.74
C TYR A 122 -8.09 19.83 -5.27
N ARG A 123 -7.62 18.64 -4.86
CA ARG A 123 -7.71 18.20 -3.45
C ARG A 123 -6.93 19.10 -2.52
N VAL A 124 -5.72 19.50 -2.90
CA VAL A 124 -4.91 20.43 -2.11
C VAL A 124 -5.61 21.78 -1.96
N ILE A 125 -6.20 22.33 -3.03
CA ILE A 125 -6.93 23.60 -2.98
C ILE A 125 -8.15 23.48 -2.06
N VAL A 126 -8.95 22.42 -2.21
CA VAL A 126 -10.11 22.17 -1.35
C VAL A 126 -9.67 22.08 0.12
N TYR A 127 -8.71 21.21 0.42
CA TYR A 127 -8.26 20.97 1.79
C TYR A 127 -7.67 22.21 2.45
N VAL A 128 -6.82 22.97 1.75
CA VAL A 128 -6.20 24.19 2.31
C VAL A 128 -7.22 25.32 2.47
N SER A 129 -8.27 25.37 1.65
CA SER A 129 -9.24 26.48 1.66
C SER A 129 -10.39 26.27 2.64
N VAL A 130 -10.91 25.05 2.73
CA VAL A 130 -12.13 24.72 3.48
C VAL A 130 -11.95 23.54 4.43
N GLY A 131 -10.73 23.01 4.58
CA GLY A 131 -10.44 21.92 5.50
C GLY A 131 -10.94 20.58 4.97
N VAL A 132 -11.19 19.67 5.91
CA VAL A 132 -11.68 18.32 5.63
C VAL A 132 -13.08 18.44 5.03
N ASN A 133 -13.24 18.07 3.75
CA ASN A 133 -14.52 18.26 3.06
C ASN A 133 -14.89 17.09 2.14
N SER A 134 -16.20 16.83 1.98
CA SER A 134 -16.74 15.84 1.05
C SER A 134 -16.29 16.03 -0.41
N LEU A 135 -15.94 17.27 -0.78
CA LEU A 135 -15.46 17.61 -2.12
C LEU A 135 -14.10 17.02 -2.48
N GLU A 136 -13.34 16.47 -1.52
CA GLU A 136 -12.06 15.82 -1.78
C GLU A 136 -12.19 14.50 -2.56
N LEU A 137 -13.39 13.90 -2.61
CA LEU A 137 -13.66 12.62 -3.27
C LEU A 137 -12.71 11.51 -2.79
N VAL A 138 -12.56 11.39 -1.47
CA VAL A 138 -11.66 10.42 -0.85
C VAL A 138 -12.13 9.01 -1.18
N GLY A 139 -11.22 8.18 -1.71
CA GLY A 139 -11.49 6.78 -2.03
C GLY A 139 -11.86 6.50 -3.48
N LEU A 140 -11.97 7.50 -4.36
CA LEU A 140 -12.20 7.28 -5.81
C LEU A 140 -11.17 6.32 -6.42
N GLU A 141 -9.91 6.45 -6.03
CA GLU A 141 -8.80 5.64 -6.52
C GLU A 141 -8.90 4.19 -6.07
N TYR A 142 -9.46 3.91 -4.89
CA TYR A 142 -9.71 2.53 -4.46
C TYR A 142 -10.67 1.82 -5.42
N ILE A 143 -11.72 2.51 -5.89
CA ILE A 143 -12.68 1.96 -6.84
C ILE A 143 -11.97 1.61 -8.15
N LEU A 144 -11.27 2.59 -8.73
CA LEU A 144 -10.67 2.45 -10.06
C LEU A 144 -9.53 1.43 -10.06
N THR A 145 -8.63 1.48 -9.08
CA THR A 145 -7.54 0.51 -8.94
C THR A 145 -8.08 -0.90 -8.70
N THR A 146 -9.11 -1.06 -7.87
CA THR A 146 -9.75 -2.37 -7.64
C THR A 146 -10.32 -2.94 -8.92
N ILE A 147 -11.12 -2.15 -9.65
CA ILE A 147 -11.74 -2.62 -10.90
C ILE A 147 -10.66 -3.07 -11.90
N ILE A 148 -9.62 -2.25 -12.11
CA ILE A 148 -8.57 -2.55 -13.09
C ILE A 148 -7.76 -3.78 -12.69
N TRP A 149 -7.23 -3.83 -11.46
CA TRP A 149 -6.37 -4.93 -11.05
C TRP A 149 -7.12 -6.24 -10.79
N THR A 150 -8.36 -6.19 -10.27
CA THR A 150 -9.20 -7.39 -10.18
C THR A 150 -9.59 -7.91 -11.56
N SER A 151 -9.92 -7.03 -12.52
CA SER A 151 -10.21 -7.45 -13.89
C SER A 151 -9.00 -8.13 -14.54
N ASN A 152 -7.81 -7.53 -14.42
CA ASN A 152 -6.56 -8.13 -14.89
C ASN A 152 -6.30 -9.47 -14.19
N TYR A 153 -6.47 -9.55 -12.88
CA TYR A 153 -6.31 -10.79 -12.13
C TYR A 153 -7.16 -11.91 -12.74
N VAL A 154 -8.48 -11.70 -12.80
CA VAL A 154 -9.43 -12.71 -13.27
C VAL A 154 -9.14 -13.11 -14.72
N HIS A 155 -8.94 -12.13 -15.61
CA HIS A 155 -8.68 -12.39 -17.02
C HIS A 155 -7.42 -13.26 -17.21
N PHE A 156 -6.29 -12.85 -16.65
CA PHE A 156 -5.03 -13.55 -16.83
C PHE A 156 -4.98 -14.89 -16.09
N LYS A 157 -5.69 -15.02 -14.97
CA LYS A 157 -5.77 -16.29 -14.25
C LYS A 157 -6.57 -17.33 -15.02
N ILE A 158 -7.71 -16.95 -15.61
CA ILE A 158 -8.50 -17.82 -16.51
C ILE A 158 -7.71 -18.15 -17.78
N LYS A 159 -7.01 -17.16 -18.37
CA LYS A 159 -6.16 -17.39 -19.54
C LYS A 159 -5.03 -18.37 -19.24
N ASN A 160 -4.46 -18.35 -18.03
CA ASN A 160 -3.43 -19.30 -17.60
C ASN A 160 -3.93 -20.75 -17.55
N LEU A 161 -5.23 -21.00 -17.35
CA LEU A 161 -5.78 -22.36 -17.44
C LEU A 161 -5.66 -22.93 -18.86
N HIS A 162 -5.84 -22.08 -19.86
CA HIS A 162 -5.81 -22.46 -21.28
C HIS A 162 -4.40 -22.39 -21.86
N GLU A 163 -3.55 -21.49 -21.34
CA GLU A 163 -2.21 -21.20 -21.84
C GLU A 163 -1.16 -21.10 -20.70
N PRO A 164 -0.85 -22.19 -19.98
CA PRO A 164 -0.07 -22.16 -18.73
C PRO A 164 1.39 -21.74 -18.91
N ASN A 165 1.96 -21.86 -20.11
CA ASN A 165 3.39 -21.60 -20.36
C ASN A 165 3.71 -20.17 -20.82
N LYS A 166 2.70 -19.31 -21.00
CA LYS A 166 2.89 -17.93 -21.49
C LYS A 166 3.10 -16.88 -20.40
N GLY A 167 3.22 -17.29 -19.12
CA GLY A 167 3.43 -16.35 -18.02
C GLY A 167 2.17 -15.60 -17.57
N ASN A 168 1.00 -15.93 -18.11
CA ASN A 168 -0.29 -15.33 -17.74
C ASN A 168 -0.53 -15.39 -16.22
N GLY A 169 -0.21 -16.52 -15.57
CA GLY A 169 -0.35 -16.67 -14.12
C GLY A 169 0.48 -15.65 -13.32
N ARG A 170 1.67 -15.28 -13.80
CA ARG A 170 2.51 -14.27 -13.15
C ARG A 170 1.88 -12.87 -13.26
N ILE A 171 1.24 -12.55 -14.39
CA ILE A 171 0.53 -11.27 -14.60
C ILE A 171 -0.72 -11.15 -13.72
N ALA A 172 -1.44 -12.27 -13.52
CA ALA A 172 -2.50 -12.30 -12.52
C ALA A 172 -1.91 -12.03 -11.14
N ASN A 173 -0.87 -12.77 -10.75
CA ASN A 173 -0.27 -12.69 -9.41
C ASN A 173 0.22 -11.28 -9.06
N ILE A 174 0.87 -10.58 -9.99
CA ILE A 174 1.29 -9.20 -9.77
C ILE A 174 0.12 -8.23 -9.63
N SER A 175 -0.98 -8.44 -10.36
CA SER A 175 -2.20 -7.62 -10.23
C SER A 175 -2.81 -7.77 -8.83
N ALA A 176 -2.89 -9.00 -8.33
CA ALA A 176 -3.37 -9.27 -6.97
C ALA A 176 -2.41 -8.74 -5.89
N LEU A 177 -1.09 -8.82 -6.10
CA LEU A 177 -0.10 -8.22 -5.19
C LEU A 177 -0.20 -6.69 -5.16
N LEU A 178 -0.39 -6.03 -6.30
CA LEU A 178 -0.61 -4.58 -6.36
C LEU A 178 -1.91 -4.16 -5.66
N LEU A 179 -2.98 -4.94 -5.82
CA LEU A 179 -4.22 -4.70 -5.09
C LEU A 179 -4.02 -4.92 -3.59
N MET A 180 -3.34 -5.99 -3.18
CA MET A 180 -3.02 -6.24 -1.78
C MET A 180 -2.14 -5.13 -1.19
N LEU A 181 -1.15 -4.62 -1.92
CA LEU A 181 -0.33 -3.47 -1.50
C LEU A 181 -1.19 -2.23 -1.25
N HIS A 182 -2.14 -1.94 -2.14
CA HIS A 182 -2.94 -0.73 -2.02
C HIS A 182 -4.04 -0.87 -0.96
N THR A 183 -4.84 -1.94 -1.03
CA THR A 183 -6.08 -2.11 -0.28
C THR A 183 -6.09 -3.28 0.71
N GLY A 184 -4.97 -3.98 0.91
CA GLY A 184 -4.92 -5.20 1.73
C GLY A 184 -5.39 -4.99 3.17
N PHE A 185 -5.17 -3.79 3.74
CA PHE A 185 -5.67 -3.46 5.07
C PHE A 185 -7.21 -3.49 5.19
N ASN A 186 -7.94 -3.21 4.10
CA ASN A 186 -9.40 -3.28 4.06
C ASN A 186 -9.92 -4.71 4.10
N TRP A 187 -9.08 -5.67 3.71
CA TRP A 187 -9.48 -7.06 3.60
C TRP A 187 -9.70 -7.69 4.97
N PHE A 188 -9.20 -7.08 6.05
CA PHE A 188 -9.41 -7.54 7.42
C PHE A 188 -10.80 -7.18 7.98
N VAL A 189 -11.53 -6.24 7.39
CA VAL A 189 -12.85 -5.82 7.90
C VAL A 189 -14.03 -6.36 7.08
N TRP A 190 -13.75 -7.26 6.12
CA TRP A 190 -14.72 -7.70 5.11
C TRP A 190 -16.02 -8.29 5.68
N VAL A 191 -15.97 -8.98 6.81
CA VAL A 191 -17.16 -9.59 7.43
C VAL A 191 -18.16 -8.51 7.84
N GLY A 192 -17.68 -7.35 8.28
CA GLY A 192 -18.49 -6.23 8.75
C GLY A 192 -19.49 -5.73 7.70
N VAL A 193 -19.12 -5.84 6.42
CA VAL A 193 -20.00 -5.53 5.27
C VAL A 193 -21.27 -6.37 5.32
N PHE A 194 -21.11 -7.69 5.51
CA PHE A 194 -22.19 -8.68 5.41
C PHE A 194 -22.99 -8.79 6.70
N THR A 195 -22.34 -8.61 7.85
CA THR A 195 -22.98 -8.65 9.17
C THR A 195 -23.61 -7.32 9.56
N ARG A 196 -23.47 -6.27 8.74
CA ARG A 196 -23.94 -4.90 9.04
C ARG A 196 -23.43 -4.39 10.37
N SER A 197 -22.15 -4.63 10.63
CA SER A 197 -21.55 -4.28 11.91
C SER A 197 -21.22 -2.79 12.00
N ASP A 198 -21.49 -2.21 13.16
CA ASP A 198 -21.31 -0.78 13.42
C ASP A 198 -19.88 -0.32 13.15
N TYR A 199 -18.90 -1.15 13.49
CA TYR A 199 -17.48 -0.87 13.25
C TYR A 199 -17.11 -0.63 11.78
N PHE A 200 -17.92 -1.09 10.82
CA PHE A 200 -17.71 -0.89 9.39
C PHE A 200 -18.55 0.28 8.85
N TYR A 201 -19.80 0.41 9.30
CA TYR A 201 -20.74 1.41 8.75
C TYR A 201 -20.64 2.78 9.44
N PHE A 202 -20.09 2.85 10.64
CA PHE A 202 -19.81 4.09 11.38
C PHE A 202 -18.30 4.32 11.51
N GLU A 203 -17.57 3.98 10.45
CA GLU A 203 -16.12 4.17 10.38
C GLU A 203 -15.78 5.67 10.29
N ASP A 204 -15.21 6.22 11.37
CA ASP A 204 -14.76 7.62 11.39
C ASP A 204 -13.34 7.77 10.83
N VAL A 205 -13.27 8.11 9.55
CA VAL A 205 -12.02 8.27 8.77
C VAL A 205 -11.36 9.63 9.03
N ARG A 206 -12.10 10.56 9.64
CA ARG A 206 -11.77 11.99 9.66
C ARG A 206 -11.74 12.56 11.06
N LEU A 207 -11.65 11.73 12.09
CA LEU A 207 -11.56 12.14 13.50
C LEU A 207 -12.75 13.03 13.94
N GLY A 208 -13.93 12.80 13.37
CA GLY A 208 -15.13 13.58 13.65
C GLY A 208 -15.09 15.00 13.07
N LEU A 209 -14.12 15.30 12.19
CA LEU A 209 -14.00 16.59 11.50
C LEU A 209 -14.96 16.75 10.32
N ASP A 210 -15.66 15.68 9.93
CA ASP A 210 -16.70 15.71 8.90
C ASP A 210 -18.09 15.54 9.54
N GLU A 211 -19.13 16.04 8.88
CA GLU A 211 -20.50 15.84 9.36
C GLU A 211 -20.87 14.35 9.26
N SER A 212 -21.36 13.77 10.36
CA SER A 212 -21.83 12.38 10.34
C SER A 212 -22.94 12.17 9.31
N GLY A 213 -22.81 11.15 8.47
CA GLY A 213 -23.71 10.90 7.35
C GLY A 213 -23.43 11.77 6.12
N SER A 214 -22.27 12.41 6.03
CA SER A 214 -21.88 13.19 4.86
C SER A 214 -21.73 12.32 3.60
N PHE A 215 -21.77 12.96 2.43
CA PHE A 215 -21.46 12.29 1.17
C PHE A 215 -20.07 11.66 1.18
N SER A 216 -19.10 12.28 1.86
CA SER A 216 -17.73 11.77 2.01
C SER A 216 -17.68 10.39 2.65
N GLU A 217 -18.38 10.20 3.77
CA GLU A 217 -18.40 8.94 4.53
C GLU A 217 -19.03 7.82 3.69
N TYR A 218 -20.17 8.09 3.05
CA TYR A 218 -20.82 7.13 2.17
C TYR A 218 -19.95 6.77 0.95
N PHE A 219 -19.27 7.75 0.37
CA PHE A 219 -18.40 7.53 -0.78
C PHE A 219 -17.14 6.73 -0.38
N TRP A 220 -16.57 7.01 0.78
CA TRP A 220 -15.50 6.20 1.36
C TRP A 220 -15.93 4.76 1.61
N LEU A 221 -17.10 4.56 2.22
CA LEU A 221 -17.65 3.24 2.51
C LEU A 221 -17.90 2.43 1.23
N LEU A 222 -18.41 3.09 0.18
CA LEU A 222 -18.54 2.50 -1.16
C LEU A 222 -17.18 2.02 -1.68
N SER A 223 -16.15 2.87 -1.57
CA SER A 223 -14.79 2.55 -1.98
C SER A 223 -14.19 1.36 -1.22
N LEU A 224 -14.39 1.30 0.09
CA LEU A 224 -13.98 0.17 0.93
C LEU A 224 -14.68 -1.13 0.52
N THR A 225 -15.99 -1.05 0.32
CA THR A 225 -16.83 -2.18 -0.08
C THR A 225 -16.37 -2.73 -1.43
N ILE A 226 -16.10 -1.87 -2.41
CA ILE A 226 -15.60 -2.30 -3.72
C ILE A 226 -14.23 -2.98 -3.59
N SER A 227 -13.32 -2.41 -2.79
CA SER A 227 -12.02 -3.01 -2.46
C SER A 227 -12.17 -4.43 -1.87
N ILE A 228 -13.12 -4.61 -0.94
CA ILE A 228 -13.44 -5.92 -0.33
C ILE A 228 -14.01 -6.89 -1.38
N CYS A 229 -14.91 -6.43 -2.25
CA CYS A 229 -15.42 -7.24 -3.36
C CYS A 229 -14.28 -7.70 -4.29
N GLY A 230 -13.29 -6.85 -4.55
CA GLY A 230 -12.08 -7.20 -5.29
C GLY A 230 -11.29 -8.34 -4.64
N ALA A 231 -11.11 -8.29 -3.31
CA ALA A 231 -10.44 -9.33 -2.54
C ALA A 231 -11.18 -10.67 -2.59
N ILE A 232 -12.50 -10.64 -2.38
CA ILE A 232 -13.37 -11.81 -2.45
C ILE A 232 -13.32 -12.42 -3.86
N CYS A 233 -13.34 -11.59 -4.91
CA CYS A 233 -13.22 -12.05 -6.29
C CYS A 233 -11.90 -12.78 -6.55
N ILE A 234 -10.78 -12.26 -6.01
CA ILE A 234 -9.46 -12.92 -6.09
C ILE A 234 -9.52 -14.30 -5.43
N VAL A 235 -10.06 -14.40 -4.22
CA VAL A 235 -10.12 -15.66 -3.48
C VAL A 235 -11.06 -16.67 -4.15
N ILE A 236 -12.26 -16.26 -4.57
CA ILE A 236 -13.20 -17.13 -5.29
C ILE A 236 -12.57 -17.66 -6.58
N THR A 237 -11.90 -16.80 -7.35
CA THR A 237 -11.22 -17.22 -8.59
C THR A 237 -10.09 -18.20 -8.29
N SER A 238 -9.33 -17.97 -7.21
CA SER A 238 -8.23 -18.86 -6.80
C SER A 238 -8.74 -20.22 -6.34
N LEU A 239 -9.81 -20.26 -5.55
CA LEU A 239 -10.47 -21.48 -5.10
C LEU A 239 -11.12 -22.24 -6.27
N GLY A 240 -11.74 -21.53 -7.21
CA GLY A 240 -12.29 -22.14 -8.42
C GLY A 240 -11.21 -22.82 -9.27
N ILE A 241 -10.03 -22.22 -9.37
CA ILE A 241 -8.88 -22.81 -10.08
C ILE A 241 -8.29 -23.98 -9.29
N PHE A 242 -8.20 -23.86 -7.97
CA PHE A 242 -7.79 -24.97 -7.12
C PHE A 242 -8.72 -26.18 -7.29
N TYR A 243 -10.04 -25.96 -7.39
CA TYR A 243 -11.00 -27.02 -7.65
C TYR A 243 -10.77 -27.71 -9.01
N LEU A 244 -10.35 -26.97 -10.04
CA LEU A 244 -10.10 -27.50 -11.38
C LEU A 244 -8.74 -28.22 -11.51
N ASN A 245 -7.68 -27.64 -10.95
CA ASN A 245 -6.31 -28.06 -11.19
C ASN A 245 -5.63 -28.74 -9.98
N GLY A 246 -6.24 -28.68 -8.79
CA GLY A 246 -5.68 -29.20 -7.54
C GLY A 246 -4.54 -28.37 -6.94
N GLU A 247 -4.16 -27.25 -7.56
CA GLU A 247 -3.07 -26.39 -7.10
C GLU A 247 -3.55 -24.96 -6.86
N ILE A 248 -3.12 -24.37 -5.74
CA ILE A 248 -3.31 -22.96 -5.41
C ILE A 248 -1.93 -22.31 -5.33
N ASP A 249 -1.80 -21.15 -5.96
CA ASP A 249 -0.54 -20.42 -5.96
C ASP A 249 -0.39 -19.55 -4.71
N GLY A 250 0.85 -19.13 -4.43
CA GLY A 250 1.18 -18.39 -3.21
C GLY A 250 0.38 -17.09 -3.01
N VAL A 251 0.00 -16.39 -4.09
CA VAL A 251 -0.82 -15.17 -3.99
C VAL A 251 -2.26 -15.49 -3.60
N GLY A 252 -2.83 -16.58 -4.14
CA GLY A 252 -4.14 -17.09 -3.72
C GLY A 252 -4.15 -17.48 -2.25
N ILE A 253 -3.10 -18.16 -1.76
CA ILE A 253 -2.93 -18.49 -0.34
C ILE A 253 -2.86 -17.21 0.50
N ALA A 254 -2.03 -16.24 0.11
CA ALA A 254 -1.88 -14.99 0.85
C ALA A 254 -3.20 -14.21 0.94
N ALA A 255 -3.96 -14.12 -0.16
CA ALA A 255 -5.28 -13.48 -0.17
C ALA A 255 -6.28 -14.22 0.73
N LEU A 256 -6.27 -15.55 0.71
CA LEU A 256 -7.09 -16.36 1.60
C LEU A 256 -6.73 -16.11 3.08
N THR A 257 -5.44 -16.04 3.42
CA THR A 257 -4.98 -15.73 4.78
C THR A 257 -5.51 -14.36 5.25
N TYR A 258 -5.45 -13.33 4.40
CA TYR A 258 -5.98 -12.00 4.75
C TYR A 258 -7.49 -12.05 5.03
N LEU A 259 -8.28 -12.72 4.18
CA LEU A 259 -9.73 -12.86 4.42
C LEU A 259 -10.02 -13.74 5.65
N SER A 260 -9.25 -14.80 5.90
CA SER A 260 -9.41 -15.61 7.12
C SER A 260 -9.15 -14.79 8.38
N LEU A 261 -8.12 -13.94 8.39
CA LEU A 261 -7.88 -13.00 9.48
C LEU A 261 -9.03 -11.99 9.64
N GLY A 262 -9.74 -11.66 8.57
CA GLY A 262 -10.93 -10.82 8.66
C GLY A 262 -12.11 -11.47 9.41
N VAL A 263 -12.22 -12.80 9.37
CA VAL A 263 -13.19 -13.52 10.21
C VAL A 263 -12.82 -13.40 11.68
N VAL A 264 -11.54 -13.54 12.02
CA VAL A 264 -11.07 -13.36 13.40
C VAL A 264 -11.27 -11.92 13.86
N THR A 265 -10.99 -10.95 12.98
CA THR A 265 -11.20 -9.51 13.24
C THR A 265 -12.63 -9.21 13.65
N HIS A 266 -13.60 -9.82 12.98
CA HIS A 266 -15.01 -9.65 13.33
C HIS A 266 -15.32 -10.08 14.77
N PHE A 267 -14.82 -11.26 15.20
CA PHE A 267 -15.03 -11.72 16.57
C PHE A 267 -14.34 -10.85 17.61
N VAL A 268 -13.13 -10.37 17.31
CA VAL A 268 -12.39 -9.45 18.20
C VAL A 268 -13.15 -8.14 18.39
N TYR A 269 -13.67 -7.57 17.29
CA TYR A 269 -14.43 -6.33 17.36
C TYR A 269 -15.80 -6.49 18.04
N LEU A 270 -16.45 -7.65 17.90
CA LEU A 270 -17.68 -7.95 18.64
C LEU A 270 -17.44 -8.14 20.14
N SER A 271 -16.26 -8.63 20.54
CA SER A 271 -15.92 -8.81 21.95
C SER A 271 -15.49 -7.52 22.63
N GLY A 272 -15.09 -6.51 21.86
CA GLY A 272 -14.80 -5.17 22.36
C GLY A 272 -16.07 -4.33 22.54
N ALA A 273 -15.97 -3.22 23.28
CA ALA A 273 -17.03 -2.26 23.51
C ALA A 273 -17.37 -1.46 22.23
N GLY A 274 -17.90 -2.14 21.21
CA GLY A 274 -18.96 -1.70 20.31
C GLY A 274 -18.85 -0.44 19.44
N ALA A 275 -17.98 0.55 19.65
CA ALA A 275 -18.27 1.88 19.10
C ALA A 275 -17.42 2.33 17.91
N THR A 276 -16.11 2.08 17.85
CA THR A 276 -15.28 2.87 16.90
C THR A 276 -14.00 2.12 16.51
N ALA A 277 -14.03 1.44 15.35
CA ALA A 277 -12.90 0.65 14.84
C ALA A 277 -12.09 1.36 13.75
N TRP A 278 -11.94 2.67 13.87
CA TRP A 278 -10.94 3.37 13.09
C TRP A 278 -9.65 3.62 13.86
N PHE A 279 -8.64 4.05 13.13
CA PHE A 279 -7.20 4.09 13.46
C PHE A 279 -6.84 4.69 14.84
N PHE A 280 -7.79 5.36 15.51
CA PHE A 280 -7.54 6.17 16.69
C PHE A 280 -8.33 5.70 17.93
N THR A 281 -9.43 4.96 17.78
CA THR A 281 -10.48 4.92 18.82
C THR A 281 -10.68 3.56 19.48
N ALA A 282 -9.69 2.65 19.43
CA ALA A 282 -9.82 1.34 20.07
C ALA A 282 -9.80 1.47 21.60
N GLU A 283 -10.97 1.46 22.24
CA GLU A 283 -11.14 1.62 23.69
C GLU A 283 -10.65 0.41 24.51
N ASP A 284 -10.57 -0.79 23.91
CA ASP A 284 -10.17 -2.03 24.58
C ASP A 284 -8.77 -2.53 24.18
N ASN A 285 -8.01 -3.03 25.17
CA ASN A 285 -6.66 -3.59 24.99
C ASN A 285 -6.60 -4.68 23.89
N LEU A 286 -7.64 -5.49 23.72
CA LEU A 286 -7.66 -6.56 22.72
C LEU A 286 -7.84 -6.00 21.30
N THR A 287 -8.81 -5.09 21.11
CA THR A 287 -9.09 -4.45 19.81
C THR A 287 -7.90 -3.63 19.33
N SER A 288 -7.27 -2.88 20.24
CA SER A 288 -6.04 -2.12 19.95
C SER A 288 -4.90 -3.05 19.53
N THR A 289 -4.62 -4.11 20.32
CA THR A 289 -3.56 -5.09 20.00
C THR A 289 -3.83 -5.77 18.65
N TRP A 290 -5.08 -6.08 18.34
CA TRP A 290 -5.46 -6.71 17.07
C TRP A 290 -5.30 -5.78 15.86
N ASN A 291 -5.60 -4.49 16.02
CA ASN A 291 -5.36 -3.48 14.99
C ASN A 291 -3.88 -3.33 14.66
N ILE A 292 -3.03 -3.36 15.68
CA ILE A 292 -1.58 -3.38 15.52
C ILE A 292 -1.16 -4.62 14.70
N PHE A 293 -1.65 -5.79 15.08
CA PHE A 293 -1.30 -7.06 14.43
C PHE A 293 -1.78 -7.17 12.97
N THR A 294 -2.91 -6.53 12.62
CA THR A 294 -3.50 -6.66 11.28
C THR A 294 -3.19 -5.45 10.39
N ARG A 295 -3.85 -4.31 10.62
CA ARG A 295 -3.77 -3.12 9.77
C ARG A 295 -2.37 -2.51 9.83
N GLN A 296 -1.79 -2.36 11.01
CA GLN A 296 -0.49 -1.71 11.15
C GLN A 296 0.67 -2.60 10.70
N ALA A 297 0.58 -3.91 10.95
CA ALA A 297 1.50 -4.87 10.35
C ALA A 297 1.46 -4.82 8.82
N HIS A 298 0.27 -4.71 8.22
CA HIS A 298 0.16 -4.54 6.78
C HIS A 298 0.82 -3.25 6.28
N TYR A 299 0.59 -2.11 6.93
CA TYR A 299 1.20 -0.84 6.52
C TYR A 299 2.71 -0.80 6.69
N THR A 300 3.20 -1.34 7.80
CA THR A 300 4.61 -1.27 8.19
C THR A 300 5.45 -2.32 7.49
N ILE A 301 4.90 -3.53 7.35
CA ILE A 301 5.65 -4.72 6.91
C ILE A 301 5.11 -5.24 5.59
N GLY A 302 3.79 -5.46 5.53
CA GLY A 302 3.13 -6.04 4.36
C GLY A 302 3.42 -5.25 3.08
N ARG A 303 3.17 -3.94 3.08
CA ARG A 303 3.37 -3.06 1.92
C ARG A 303 4.82 -3.04 1.42
N PRO A 304 5.84 -2.77 2.26
CA PRO A 304 7.23 -2.81 1.79
C PRO A 304 7.67 -4.17 1.26
N VAL A 305 7.28 -5.27 1.91
CA VAL A 305 7.62 -6.63 1.46
C VAL A 305 6.97 -6.94 0.12
N ILE A 306 5.68 -6.63 -0.05
CA ILE A 306 4.97 -6.85 -1.31
C ILE A 306 5.61 -6.03 -2.44
N ALA A 307 5.95 -4.77 -2.20
CA ALA A 307 6.61 -3.93 -3.19
C ALA A 307 8.00 -4.44 -3.57
N MET A 308 8.79 -4.88 -2.58
CA MET A 308 10.08 -5.52 -2.83
C MET A 308 9.93 -6.75 -3.73
N ILE A 309 8.95 -7.61 -3.46
CA ILE A 309 8.64 -8.77 -4.31
C ILE A 309 8.29 -8.32 -5.73
N ILE A 310 7.46 -7.29 -5.88
CA ILE A 310 7.08 -6.75 -7.20
C ILE A 310 8.31 -6.25 -7.96
N LEU A 311 9.16 -5.46 -7.32
CA LEU A 311 10.33 -4.83 -7.94
C LEU A 311 11.39 -5.85 -8.39
N LEU A 312 11.61 -6.88 -7.57
CA LEU A 312 12.60 -7.93 -7.86
C LEU A 312 12.07 -8.98 -8.83
N GLN A 313 10.95 -9.64 -8.49
CA GLN A 313 10.50 -10.85 -9.17
C GLN A 313 10.00 -10.58 -10.59
N TYR A 314 9.53 -9.36 -10.85
CA TYR A 314 8.97 -8.96 -12.14
C TYR A 314 9.92 -8.07 -12.96
N GLY A 315 11.21 -8.08 -12.59
CA GLY A 315 12.28 -7.52 -13.43
C GLY A 315 12.26 -6.00 -13.59
N ILE A 316 11.66 -5.26 -12.65
CA ILE A 316 11.76 -3.79 -12.61
C ILE A 316 13.19 -3.38 -12.22
N TYR A 317 13.82 -4.12 -11.31
CA TYR A 317 15.24 -3.96 -11.02
C TYR A 317 16.12 -4.68 -12.03
N ASP A 318 17.13 -3.97 -12.53
CA ASP A 318 18.21 -4.59 -13.30
C ASP A 318 19.20 -5.29 -12.36
N LEU A 319 19.02 -6.59 -12.16
CA LEU A 319 19.89 -7.42 -11.33
C LEU A 319 21.10 -8.00 -12.10
N SER A 320 21.31 -7.61 -13.36
CA SER A 320 22.45 -8.10 -14.16
C SER A 320 23.79 -7.50 -13.75
N ASP A 321 23.80 -6.24 -13.31
CA ASP A 321 24.98 -5.55 -12.77
C ASP A 321 25.23 -6.01 -11.32
N THR A 322 26.45 -6.50 -11.03
CA THR A 322 26.87 -6.91 -9.68
C THR A 322 26.63 -5.83 -8.63
N ARG A 323 26.80 -4.54 -9.00
CA ARG A 323 26.55 -3.43 -8.09
C ARG A 323 25.06 -3.26 -7.80
N ASN A 324 24.22 -3.31 -8.81
CA ASN A 324 22.76 -3.20 -8.63
C ASN A 324 22.22 -4.38 -7.84
N TYR A 325 22.72 -5.58 -8.12
CA TYR A 325 22.43 -6.79 -7.37
C TYR A 325 22.78 -6.63 -5.88
N ALA A 326 23.99 -6.14 -5.58
CA ALA A 326 24.41 -5.92 -4.19
C ALA A 326 23.52 -4.90 -3.47
N ILE A 327 23.15 -3.80 -4.13
CA ILE A 327 22.28 -2.77 -3.55
C ILE A 327 20.87 -3.30 -3.31
N ALA A 328 20.28 -4.00 -4.29
CA ALA A 328 18.96 -4.61 -4.18
C ALA A 328 18.93 -5.69 -3.09
N LYS A 329 20.01 -6.46 -2.97
CA LYS A 329 20.22 -7.43 -1.90
C LYS A 329 20.23 -6.77 -0.52
N THR A 330 21.04 -5.72 -0.34
CA THR A 330 21.11 -4.97 0.92
C THR A 330 19.75 -4.38 1.30
N GLN A 331 19.02 -3.79 0.34
CA GLN A 331 17.67 -3.29 0.56
C GLN A 331 16.71 -4.39 1.03
N SER A 332 16.76 -5.56 0.39
CA SER A 332 15.88 -6.68 0.72
C SER A 332 16.17 -7.25 2.10
N ILE A 333 17.45 -7.44 2.43
CA ILE A 333 17.91 -7.83 3.76
C ILE A 333 17.41 -6.82 4.79
N LEU A 334 17.63 -5.53 4.58
CA LEU A 334 17.18 -4.48 5.49
C LEU A 334 15.66 -4.54 5.76
N ILE A 335 14.85 -4.70 4.71
CA ILE A 335 13.39 -4.80 4.83
C ILE A 335 13.00 -6.04 5.62
N ILE A 336 13.59 -7.20 5.33
CA ILE A 336 13.27 -8.47 6.02
C ILE A 336 13.73 -8.44 7.48
N VAL A 337 14.92 -7.90 7.79
CA VAL A 337 15.42 -7.76 9.17
C VAL A 337 14.46 -6.92 9.99
N ILE A 338 14.12 -5.72 9.51
CA ILE A 338 13.26 -4.79 10.23
C ILE A 338 11.84 -5.35 10.34
N ALA A 339 11.32 -5.98 9.27
CA ALA A 339 10.04 -6.68 9.31
C ALA A 339 10.03 -7.78 10.37
N THR A 340 11.09 -8.57 10.46
CA THR A 340 11.20 -9.66 11.44
C THR A 340 11.27 -9.11 12.86
N ALA A 341 12.03 -8.04 13.08
CA ALA A 341 12.08 -7.34 14.38
C ALA A 341 10.70 -6.83 14.80
N ALA A 342 10.00 -6.14 13.90
CA ALA A 342 8.66 -5.61 14.15
C ALA A 342 7.62 -6.73 14.39
N LEU A 343 7.67 -7.83 13.62
CA LEU A 343 6.81 -9.01 13.87
C LEU A 343 7.08 -9.63 15.24
N MET A 344 8.34 -9.73 15.65
CA MET A 344 8.70 -10.26 16.97
C MET A 344 8.17 -9.38 18.09
N GLU A 345 8.27 -8.07 17.95
CA GLU A 345 7.70 -7.11 18.90
C GLU A 345 6.17 -7.25 18.97
N MET A 346 5.48 -7.48 17.85
CA MET A 346 4.05 -7.79 17.86
C MET A 346 3.73 -9.12 18.55
N VAL A 347 4.52 -10.17 18.32
CA VAL A 347 4.32 -11.46 18.99
C VAL A 347 4.46 -11.31 20.51
N GLN A 348 5.42 -10.50 20.97
CA GLN A 348 5.60 -10.18 22.40
C GLN A 348 4.46 -9.34 22.98
N LEU A 349 3.76 -8.54 22.16
CA LEU A 349 2.55 -7.84 22.58
C LEU A 349 1.39 -8.81 22.80
N VAL A 350 1.24 -9.82 21.93
CA VAL A 350 0.14 -10.79 21.99
C VAL A 350 0.38 -11.87 23.04
N LEU A 351 1.63 -12.35 23.17
CA LEU A 351 2.03 -13.36 24.12
C LEU A 351 2.79 -12.70 25.27
N PRO A 352 2.26 -12.70 26.51
CA PRO A 352 2.98 -12.18 27.67
C PRO A 352 4.12 -13.15 28.06
N ILE A 353 5.23 -13.07 27.32
CA ILE A 353 6.45 -13.85 27.54
C ILE A 353 7.37 -13.04 28.46
N ASP A 354 8.04 -13.71 29.41
CA ASP A 354 9.06 -13.09 30.26
C ASP A 354 10.15 -12.39 29.42
N GLN A 355 10.61 -11.20 29.85
CA GLN A 355 11.55 -10.38 29.09
C GLN A 355 12.87 -11.10 28.77
N THR A 356 13.35 -11.97 29.68
CA THR A 356 14.59 -12.74 29.49
C THR A 356 14.43 -13.81 28.42
N LEU A 357 13.27 -14.47 28.43
CA LEU A 357 12.93 -15.54 27.49
C LEU A 357 12.59 -14.97 26.10
N SER A 358 11.95 -13.81 26.09
CA SER A 358 11.71 -12.97 24.91
C SER A 358 13.01 -12.52 24.24
N ALA A 359 13.98 -12.01 25.00
CA ALA A 359 15.29 -11.63 24.48
C ALA A 359 16.09 -12.84 23.94
N GLY A 360 15.97 -14.00 24.61
CA GLY A 360 16.55 -15.26 24.13
C GLY A 360 15.93 -15.73 22.81
N PHE A 361 14.60 -15.70 22.69
CA PHE A 361 13.91 -15.98 21.43
C PHE A 361 14.29 -14.98 20.35
N LEU A 362 14.34 -13.68 20.67
CA LEU A 362 14.76 -12.63 19.73
C LEU A 362 16.16 -12.91 19.17
N GLY A 363 17.12 -13.29 20.02
CA GLY A 363 18.47 -13.68 19.57
C GLY A 363 18.47 -14.89 18.63
N ILE A 364 17.64 -15.91 18.92
CA ILE A 364 17.47 -17.10 18.06
C ILE A 364 16.80 -16.71 16.74
N PHE A 365 15.73 -15.93 16.78
CA PHE A 365 15.00 -15.49 15.59
C PHE A 365 15.84 -14.58 14.69
N ILE A 366 16.65 -13.68 15.26
CA ILE A 366 17.61 -12.87 14.50
C ILE A 366 18.67 -13.77 13.87
N ALA A 367 19.24 -14.73 14.62
CA ALA A 367 20.25 -15.65 14.10
C ALA A 367 19.71 -16.55 12.97
N LEU A 368 18.46 -17.00 13.09
CA LEU A 368 17.76 -17.77 12.05
C LEU A 368 17.33 -16.87 10.88
N GLY A 369 16.90 -15.63 11.16
CA GLY A 369 16.50 -14.60 10.20
C GLY A 369 17.64 -14.23 9.25
N LEU A 370 18.85 -14.02 9.78
CA LEU A 370 20.04 -13.68 8.98
C LEU A 370 20.38 -14.75 7.91
N GLY A 371 20.16 -16.04 8.20
CA GLY A 371 20.34 -17.11 7.21
C GLY A 371 19.16 -17.26 6.25
N TRP A 372 17.95 -16.94 6.71
CA TRP A 372 16.73 -17.03 5.92
C TRP A 372 16.57 -15.86 4.94
N GLU A 373 17.11 -14.69 5.26
CA GLU A 373 17.14 -13.50 4.41
C GLU A 373 17.84 -13.76 3.08
N GLU A 374 19.03 -14.35 3.12
CA GLU A 374 19.81 -14.69 1.92
C GLU A 374 19.04 -15.66 1.02
N LYS A 375 18.43 -16.69 1.62
CA LYS A 375 17.63 -17.68 0.91
C LYS A 375 16.35 -17.07 0.33
N THR A 376 15.71 -16.17 1.07
CA THR A 376 14.49 -15.48 0.63
C THR A 376 14.78 -14.51 -0.50
N PHE A 377 15.83 -13.69 -0.37
CA PHE A 377 16.28 -12.82 -1.45
C PHE A 377 16.66 -13.64 -2.69
N HIS A 378 17.44 -14.71 -2.54
CA HIS A 378 17.76 -15.59 -3.68
C HIS A 378 16.50 -16.20 -4.28
N GLY A 379 15.53 -16.65 -3.49
CA GLY A 379 14.27 -17.20 -3.97
C GLY A 379 13.41 -16.19 -4.73
N VAL A 380 13.39 -14.93 -4.30
CA VAL A 380 12.64 -13.85 -4.97
C VAL A 380 13.38 -13.32 -6.20
N ALA A 381 14.71 -13.25 -6.14
CA ALA A 381 15.58 -12.78 -7.22
C ALA A 381 15.94 -13.86 -8.25
N THR A 382 15.56 -15.13 -8.03
CA THR A 382 15.84 -16.20 -9.00
C THR A 382 14.84 -16.16 -10.15
N ASN A 383 15.37 -16.03 -11.36
CA ASN A 383 14.62 -16.03 -12.62
C ASN A 383 13.55 -14.93 -12.72
N PRO A 384 13.95 -13.65 -12.55
CA PRO A 384 13.05 -12.53 -12.81
C PRO A 384 12.66 -12.58 -14.29
N ARG A 385 11.36 -12.48 -14.56
CA ARG A 385 10.86 -12.28 -15.91
C ARG A 385 10.13 -10.97 -15.94
N ARG A 386 10.41 -10.16 -16.96
CA ARG A 386 9.74 -8.88 -17.17
C ARG A 386 8.31 -9.10 -17.62
N VAL A 387 7.42 -8.19 -17.26
CA VAL A 387 6.03 -8.24 -17.70
C VAL A 387 5.96 -8.05 -19.21
N SER A 388 6.82 -7.19 -19.78
CA SER A 388 6.92 -6.99 -21.23
C SER A 388 7.31 -8.26 -21.99
N GLU A 389 8.15 -9.12 -21.39
CA GLU A 389 8.55 -10.38 -22.01
C GLU A 389 7.42 -11.42 -21.96
N MET A 390 6.62 -11.42 -20.89
CA MET A 390 5.45 -12.31 -20.78
C MET A 390 4.32 -11.91 -21.72
N LEU A 391 4.16 -10.62 -21.98
CA LEU A 391 3.11 -10.08 -22.84
C LEU A 391 3.51 -9.94 -24.31
N ALA A 392 4.79 -10.16 -24.64
CA ALA A 392 5.32 -9.98 -25.99
C ALA A 392 4.49 -10.76 -27.04
N GLY A 393 4.05 -10.05 -28.08
CA GLY A 393 3.26 -10.63 -29.17
C GLY A 393 1.79 -10.93 -28.81
N SER A 394 1.32 -10.54 -27.61
CA SER A 394 -0.09 -10.57 -27.25
C SER A 394 -0.78 -9.22 -27.50
N GLU A 395 -2.11 -9.21 -27.57
CA GLU A 395 -2.91 -7.97 -27.67
C GLU A 395 -2.72 -7.00 -26.48
N TRP A 396 -2.22 -7.54 -25.37
CA TRP A 396 -1.96 -6.83 -24.12
C TRP A 396 -0.51 -6.33 -24.01
N ASP A 397 0.32 -6.55 -25.04
CA ASP A 397 1.67 -6.01 -25.06
C ASP A 397 1.66 -4.49 -24.95
N ALA A 398 2.60 -3.96 -24.16
CA ALA A 398 2.73 -2.52 -23.96
C ALA A 398 3.15 -1.88 -25.29
N PRO A 399 2.40 -0.88 -25.80
CA PRO A 399 2.71 -0.25 -27.07
C PRO A 399 4.04 0.50 -26.98
N GLU A 400 4.70 0.67 -28.11
CA GLU A 400 5.94 1.46 -28.17
C GLU A 400 5.62 2.94 -28.02
N VAL A 401 5.76 3.44 -26.79
CA VAL A 401 5.63 4.85 -26.47
C VAL A 401 6.97 5.38 -26.02
N ASP A 402 7.57 6.21 -26.87
CA ASP A 402 8.80 6.91 -26.54
C ASP A 402 8.52 8.05 -25.55
N ILE A 403 9.01 7.88 -24.31
CA ILE A 403 8.99 8.85 -23.22
C ILE A 403 10.44 9.26 -22.95
N SER A 404 10.76 10.53 -23.21
CA SER A 404 12.11 11.06 -22.96
C SER A 404 12.50 10.96 -21.49
N ASP A 405 13.78 10.69 -21.19
CA ASP A 405 14.30 10.71 -19.82
C ASP A 405 14.07 12.05 -19.10
N ARG A 406 14.02 13.16 -19.85
CA ARG A 406 13.66 14.48 -19.32
C ARG A 406 12.27 14.49 -18.68
N ALA A 407 11.31 13.73 -19.21
CA ALA A 407 9.96 13.63 -18.65
C ALA A 407 9.97 12.90 -17.29
N TYR A 408 10.70 11.79 -17.18
CA TYR A 408 10.88 11.09 -15.90
C TYR A 408 11.60 11.98 -14.86
N ASN A 409 12.64 12.70 -15.27
CA ASN A 409 13.32 13.65 -14.39
C ASN A 409 12.40 14.79 -13.96
N SER A 410 11.59 15.33 -14.88
CA SER A 410 10.63 16.39 -14.56
C SER A 410 9.56 15.90 -13.59
N PHE A 411 9.09 14.65 -13.75
CA PHE A 411 8.16 14.01 -12.83
C PHE A 411 8.76 13.89 -11.42
N ASN A 412 9.99 13.39 -11.30
CA ASN A 412 10.69 13.29 -10.01
C ASN A 412 10.87 14.65 -9.33
N ILE A 413 11.34 15.65 -10.08
CA ILE A 413 11.54 17.00 -9.56
C ILE A 413 10.19 17.61 -9.12
N SER A 414 9.12 17.40 -9.89
CA SER A 414 7.79 17.92 -9.56
C SER A 414 7.27 17.33 -8.25
N LEU A 415 7.44 16.01 -8.04
CA LEU A 415 7.05 15.36 -6.79
C LEU A 415 7.93 15.79 -5.61
N ALA A 416 9.24 15.94 -5.81
CA ALA A 416 10.14 16.46 -4.78
C ALA A 416 9.76 17.89 -4.35
N ILE A 417 9.47 18.77 -5.32
CA ILE A 417 8.98 20.12 -5.06
C ILE A 417 7.65 20.08 -4.32
N PHE A 418 6.73 19.19 -4.71
CA PHE A 418 5.46 19.03 -4.02
C PHE A 418 5.66 18.62 -2.55
N VAL A 419 6.51 17.63 -2.27
CA VAL A 419 6.81 17.21 -0.89
C VAL A 419 7.36 18.39 -0.07
N LEU A 420 8.27 19.19 -0.64
CA LEU A 420 8.75 20.40 0.03
C LEU A 420 7.66 21.46 0.22
N LEU A 421 6.81 21.67 -0.79
CA LEU A 421 5.70 22.62 -0.73
C LEU A 421 4.66 22.19 0.31
N SER A 422 4.41 20.89 0.47
CA SER A 422 3.45 20.36 1.42
C SER A 422 3.81 20.68 2.88
N VAL A 423 5.10 20.79 3.21
CA VAL A 423 5.58 21.26 4.52
C VAL A 423 5.13 22.69 4.77
N PHE A 424 5.25 23.56 3.78
CA PHE A 424 4.78 24.95 3.88
C PHE A 424 3.25 25.03 3.92
N LEU A 425 2.55 24.26 3.08
CA LEU A 425 1.08 24.25 3.06
C LEU A 425 0.48 23.70 4.37
N ALA A 426 1.11 22.69 4.99
CA ALA A 426 0.72 22.20 6.30
C ALA A 426 0.79 23.29 7.37
N TYR A 427 1.84 24.13 7.33
CA TYR A 427 1.96 25.30 8.20
C TYR A 427 0.88 26.34 7.95
N VAL A 428 0.49 26.57 6.68
CA VAL A 428 -0.63 27.46 6.35
C VAL A 428 -1.93 26.93 6.95
N VAL A 429 -2.22 25.63 6.80
CA VAL A 429 -3.41 25.00 7.38
C VAL A 429 -3.44 25.17 8.90
N ASP A 430 -2.33 24.85 9.58
CA ASP A 430 -2.15 25.00 11.02
C ASP A 430 -2.45 26.44 11.50
N VAL A 431 -1.79 27.45 10.93
CA VAL A 431 -1.98 28.86 11.33
C VAL A 431 -3.37 29.39 10.96
N SER A 432 -3.98 28.88 9.90
CA SER A 432 -5.32 29.30 9.46
C SER A 432 -6.45 28.73 10.33
N ASN A 433 -6.18 27.74 11.19
CA ASN A 433 -7.17 27.00 11.99
C ASN A 433 -8.32 26.40 11.17
N VAL A 434 -8.13 26.17 9.88
CA VAL A 434 -9.18 25.69 8.95
C VAL A 434 -9.69 24.27 9.31
N LEU A 435 -8.97 23.53 10.16
CA LEU A 435 -9.39 22.20 10.65
C LEU A 435 -10.29 22.25 11.90
N VAL A 436 -10.44 23.41 12.55
CA VAL A 436 -11.16 23.57 13.84
C VAL A 436 -12.40 24.48 13.69
N VAL A 437 -12.63 25.01 12.48
CA VAL A 437 -13.79 25.83 12.10
C VAL A 437 -14.87 24.93 11.53
#